data_AF-A0A3N7F9T2-F1
#
_entry.id   AF-A0A3N7F9T2-F1
#
_cell.length_a   1.000
_cell.length_b   1.000
_cell.length_c   1.000
_cell.angle_alpha   90.00
_cell.angle_beta   90.00
_cell.angle_gamma   90.00
#
_symmetry.space_group_name_H-M   'P 1'
#
loop_
_entity.id
_entity.type
_entity.pdbx_description
1 polymer ?
#
loop_
_entity_poly.entity_id
_entity_poly.type
_entity_poly.pdbx_seq_one_letter_code
_entity_poly.pdbx_strand_id
1 'polypeptide(L)'
;MVGATPAAAAAIVNGNVDMSNLLASMDDQITKANEQAHSRKDILDKVQKWKFASEEEQWLDEYEKDDNRYGAGRGAHKNLKRAEKARILASKTPSVVENLTSIVKAWEMERNIHFLCDKAPLLHTLRGIYRARAGEGRGEASISGEETFARTVCC
;
A
#
# COMPACT_ATOMS: atom_id res chain seq x y z
N MET A 1 -24.38 19.97 61.86
CA MET A 1 -24.29 19.96 60.39
C MET A 1 -24.00 18.53 59.96
N VAL A 2 -24.89 17.94 59.17
CA VAL A 2 -24.80 16.60 58.61
C VAL A 2 -23.80 16.62 57.46
N GLY A 3 -22.93 15.61 57.38
CA GLY A 3 -22.01 15.42 56.26
C GLY A 3 -21.01 14.29 56.52
N ALA A 4 -21.49 13.05 56.47
CA ALA A 4 -20.66 11.89 56.18
C ALA A 4 -20.76 11.57 54.67
N THR A 5 -19.80 10.78 54.18
CA THR A 5 -19.64 10.14 52.85
C THR A 5 -18.62 10.81 51.90
N PRO A 6 -17.95 10.03 51.01
CA PRO A 6 -16.91 9.05 51.36
C PRO A 6 -15.69 9.14 50.41
N ALA A 7 -14.67 8.33 50.69
CA ALA A 7 -13.58 8.05 49.76
C ALA A 7 -14.10 7.67 48.36
N ALA A 8 -13.69 8.41 47.34
CA ALA A 8 -13.82 8.04 45.93
C ALA A 8 -12.47 7.52 45.41
N ALA A 9 -12.35 6.20 45.52
CA ALA A 9 -11.48 5.30 44.79
C ALA A 9 -10.76 5.85 43.54
N ALA A 10 -9.42 5.83 43.61
CA ALA A 10 -8.61 5.15 42.60
C ALA A 10 -7.52 4.40 43.36
N ALA A 11 -7.96 3.39 44.10
CA ALA A 11 -7.08 2.44 44.74
C ALA A 11 -6.21 1.81 43.65
N ILE A 12 -4.92 2.14 43.62
CA ILE A 12 -3.91 1.25 43.06
C ILE A 12 -3.79 0.10 44.06
N VAL A 13 -4.84 -0.71 44.16
CA VAL A 13 -4.80 -2.02 44.77
C VAL A 13 -4.49 -2.95 43.62
N ASN A 14 -3.26 -3.45 43.56
CA ASN A 14 -3.09 -4.89 43.48
C ASN A 14 -1.67 -5.32 43.88
N GLY A 15 -1.41 -5.43 45.18
CA GLY A 15 -0.44 -6.41 45.66
C GLY A 15 -1.09 -7.78 45.48
N ASN A 16 -0.54 -8.60 44.58
CA ASN A 16 -1.09 -9.85 44.02
C ASN A 16 -1.86 -9.73 42.69
N VAL A 17 -1.39 -8.89 41.75
CA VAL A 17 -1.63 -9.22 40.33
C VAL A 17 -1.17 -10.66 40.14
N ASP A 18 -2.09 -11.57 39.86
CA ASP A 18 -1.76 -12.95 39.51
C ASP A 18 -0.77 -12.88 38.35
N MET A 19 0.50 -13.13 38.67
CA MET A 19 1.61 -13.03 37.73
C MET A 19 1.32 -13.83 36.47
N SER A 20 0.63 -14.95 36.61
CA SER A 20 0.19 -15.82 35.51
C SER A 20 -0.75 -15.09 34.55
N ASN A 21 -1.74 -14.35 35.08
CA ASN A 21 -2.68 -13.59 34.26
C ASN A 21 -2.01 -12.39 33.58
N LEU A 22 -1.04 -11.74 34.23
CA LEU A 22 -0.27 -10.66 33.62
C LEU A 22 0.58 -11.16 32.45
N LEU A 23 1.31 -12.27 32.64
CA LEU A 23 2.11 -12.90 31.60
C LEU A 23 1.23 -13.34 30.41
N ALA A 24 0.09 -13.99 30.69
CA ALA A 24 -0.86 -14.37 29.65
C ALA A 24 -1.37 -13.15 28.85
N SER A 25 -1.66 -12.03 29.52
CA SER A 25 -2.07 -10.80 28.84
C SER A 25 -0.97 -10.19 27.97
N MET A 26 0.30 -10.31 28.38
CA MET A 26 1.44 -9.87 27.56
C MET A 26 1.63 -10.78 26.35
N ASP A 27 1.52 -12.10 26.51
CA ASP A 27 1.60 -13.06 25.40
C ASP A 27 0.48 -12.84 24.38
N ASP A 28 -0.74 -12.53 24.84
CA ASP A 28 -1.86 -12.14 23.97
C ASP A 28 -1.55 -10.85 23.18
N GLN A 29 -0.97 -9.84 23.84
CA GLN A 29 -0.59 -8.59 23.18
C GLN A 29 0.54 -8.80 22.17
N ILE A 30 1.54 -9.62 22.49
CA ILE A 30 2.63 -10.01 21.58
C ILE A 30 2.06 -10.72 20.35
N THR A 31 1.15 -11.68 20.56
CA THR A 31 0.51 -12.43 19.47
C THR A 31 -0.27 -11.50 18.55
N LYS A 32 -1.12 -10.63 19.10
CA LYS A 32 -1.88 -9.64 18.32
C LYS A 32 -0.96 -8.68 17.56
N ALA A 33 0.12 -8.19 18.18
CA ALA A 33 1.08 -7.32 17.53
C ALA A 33 1.80 -8.02 16.38
N ASN A 34 2.19 -9.29 16.58
CA ASN A 34 2.79 -10.11 15.53
C ASN A 34 1.82 -10.35 14.37
N GLU A 35 0.58 -10.73 14.63
CA GLU A 35 -0.45 -10.90 13.57
C GLU A 35 -0.70 -9.61 12.79
N GLN A 36 -0.77 -8.47 13.48
CA GLN A 36 -0.89 -7.17 12.84
C GLN A 36 0.32 -6.87 11.94
N ALA A 37 1.54 -7.09 12.43
CA ALA A 37 2.76 -6.89 11.66
C ALA A 37 2.83 -7.81 10.42
N HIS A 38 2.51 -9.10 10.57
CA HIS A 38 2.51 -10.07 9.48
C HIS A 38 1.45 -9.75 8.42
N SER A 39 0.23 -9.38 8.84
CA SER A 39 -0.84 -9.03 7.90
C SER A 39 -0.49 -7.82 7.05
N ARG A 40 0.18 -6.80 7.63
CA ARG A 40 0.64 -5.63 6.88
C ARG A 40 1.80 -5.97 5.95
N LYS A 41 2.71 -6.85 6.38
CA LYS A 41 3.87 -7.26 5.59
C LYS A 41 3.46 -7.92 4.28
N ASP A 42 2.52 -8.87 4.29
CA ASP A 42 2.08 -9.55 3.05
C ASP A 42 1.49 -8.57 2.02
N ILE A 43 0.72 -7.58 2.49
CA ILE A 43 0.18 -6.52 1.62
C ILE A 43 1.32 -5.67 1.06
N LEU A 44 2.28 -5.24 1.88
CA LEU A 44 3.41 -4.43 1.44
C LEU A 44 4.30 -5.16 0.42
N ASP A 45 4.55 -6.46 0.62
CA ASP A 45 5.31 -7.27 -0.33
C ASP A 45 4.62 -7.35 -1.71
N LYS A 46 3.28 -7.41 -1.73
CA LYS A 46 2.49 -7.35 -2.97
C LYS A 46 2.50 -5.96 -3.59
N VAL A 47 2.43 -4.90 -2.79
CA VAL A 47 2.57 -3.51 -3.26
C VAL A 47 3.92 -3.32 -3.93
N GLN A 48 5.01 -3.81 -3.35
CA GLN A 48 6.35 -3.70 -3.93
C GLN A 48 6.44 -4.40 -5.29
N LYS A 49 5.88 -5.60 -5.42
CA LYS A 49 5.81 -6.33 -6.71
C LYS A 49 5.00 -5.55 -7.76
N TRP A 50 3.89 -4.96 -7.34
CA TRP A 50 3.06 -4.15 -8.22
C TRP A 50 3.78 -2.85 -8.66
N LYS A 51 4.48 -2.16 -7.75
CA LYS A 51 5.27 -0.96 -8.08
C LYS A 51 6.33 -1.29 -9.14
N PHE A 52 7.11 -2.35 -8.92
CA PHE A 52 8.10 -2.81 -9.90
C PHE A 52 7.47 -3.16 -11.26
N ALA A 53 6.33 -3.85 -11.27
CA ALA A 53 5.62 -4.14 -12.51
C ALA A 53 5.16 -2.89 -13.25
N SER A 54 4.67 -1.90 -12.50
CA SER A 54 4.20 -0.62 -13.05
C SER A 54 5.35 0.23 -13.60
N GLU A 55 6.52 0.20 -12.96
CA GLU A 55 7.74 0.89 -13.42
C GLU A 55 8.27 0.26 -14.72
N GLU A 56 8.31 -1.07 -14.82
CA GLU A 56 8.72 -1.75 -16.05
C GLU A 56 7.72 -1.54 -17.19
N GLU A 57 6.42 -1.48 -16.89
CA GLU A 57 5.36 -1.13 -17.85
C GLU A 57 5.54 0.31 -18.37
N GLN A 58 5.76 1.29 -17.50
CA GLN A 58 6.02 2.67 -17.91
C GLN A 58 7.30 2.78 -18.76
N TRP A 59 8.38 2.10 -18.35
CA TRP A 59 9.62 2.07 -19.11
C TRP A 59 9.40 1.48 -20.52
N LEU A 60 8.57 0.44 -20.63
CA LEU A 60 8.20 -0.15 -21.92
C LEU A 60 7.41 0.83 -22.79
N ASP A 61 6.42 1.53 -22.23
CA ASP A 61 5.62 2.53 -22.95
C ASP A 61 6.49 3.66 -23.52
N GLU A 62 7.50 4.11 -22.76
CA GLU A 62 8.47 5.11 -23.20
C GLU A 62 9.39 4.54 -24.30
N TYR A 63 9.87 3.32 -24.11
CA TYR A 63 10.73 2.62 -25.08
C TYR A 63 10.03 2.32 -26.41
N GLU A 64 8.74 1.99 -26.39
CA GLU A 64 7.98 1.70 -27.61
C GLU A 64 7.72 2.95 -28.47
N LYS A 65 7.72 4.14 -27.84
CA LYS A 65 7.60 5.46 -28.49
C LYS A 65 8.94 6.01 -29.00
N ASP A 66 10.07 5.40 -28.66
CA ASP A 66 11.38 5.83 -29.12
C ASP A 66 11.61 5.41 -30.58
N ASP A 67 11.71 6.40 -31.48
CA ASP A 67 11.99 6.20 -32.90
C ASP A 67 13.38 5.57 -33.14
N ASN A 68 14.33 5.72 -32.21
CA ASN A 68 15.67 5.16 -32.30
C ASN A 68 15.80 3.77 -31.65
N ARG A 69 14.69 3.11 -31.27
CA ARG A 69 14.68 1.82 -30.56
C ARG A 69 15.42 0.69 -31.29
N TYR A 70 15.53 0.75 -32.61
CA TYR A 70 16.23 -0.25 -33.44
C TYR A 70 17.64 0.17 -33.88
N GLY A 71 18.17 1.27 -33.34
CA GLY A 71 19.53 1.70 -33.65
C GLY A 71 20.54 0.58 -33.37
N ALA A 72 21.52 0.39 -34.25
CA ALA A 72 22.58 -0.62 -34.12
C ALA A 72 23.63 -0.26 -33.03
N GLY A 73 23.24 0.54 -32.03
CA GLY A 73 24.07 1.00 -30.95
C GLY A 73 24.44 -0.12 -29.96
N ARG A 74 25.59 0.05 -29.30
CA ARG A 74 26.07 -0.85 -28.25
C ARG A 74 25.05 -0.89 -27.09
N GLY A 75 24.28 -1.97 -27.00
CA GLY A 75 23.26 -2.15 -25.96
C GLY A 75 21.84 -2.45 -26.45
N ALA A 76 21.57 -2.32 -27.75
CA ALA A 76 20.24 -2.57 -28.32
C ALA A 76 19.64 -3.94 -27.96
N HIS A 77 20.45 -5.01 -27.99
CA HIS A 77 20.03 -6.35 -27.57
C HIS A 77 19.61 -6.43 -26.09
N LYS A 78 20.22 -5.63 -25.20
CA LYS A 78 19.83 -5.59 -23.77
C LYS A 78 18.46 -4.94 -23.59
N ASN A 79 18.23 -3.83 -24.31
CA ASN A 79 16.94 -3.14 -24.29
C ASN A 79 15.84 -4.02 -24.87
N LEU A 80 16.10 -4.71 -25.99
CA LEU A 80 15.17 -5.68 -26.56
C LEU A 80 14.82 -6.80 -25.57
N LYS A 81 15.82 -7.36 -24.86
CA LYS A 81 15.59 -8.39 -23.84
C LYS A 81 14.80 -7.87 -22.64
N ARG A 82 14.99 -6.61 -22.22
CA ARG A 82 14.20 -5.98 -21.15
C ARG A 82 12.77 -5.74 -21.62
N ALA A 83 12.58 -5.23 -22.83
CA ALA A 83 11.26 -5.01 -23.42
C ALA A 83 10.42 -6.29 -23.47
N GLU A 84 11.02 -7.42 -23.87
CA GLU A 84 10.31 -8.69 -23.85
C GLU A 84 9.86 -9.12 -22.45
N LYS A 85 10.72 -8.96 -21.44
CA LYS A 85 10.35 -9.23 -20.04
C LYS A 85 9.26 -8.28 -19.54
N ALA A 86 9.37 -7.00 -19.87
CA ALA A 86 8.41 -5.98 -19.48
C ALA A 86 7.03 -6.25 -20.09
N ARG A 87 6.94 -6.71 -21.35
CA ARG A 87 5.67 -7.12 -21.99
C ARG A 87 4.98 -8.27 -21.26
N ILE A 88 5.75 -9.29 -20.86
CA ILE A 88 5.23 -10.41 -20.08
C ILE A 88 4.71 -9.92 -18.72
N LEU A 89 5.36 -8.92 -18.12
CA LEU A 89 4.95 -8.36 -16.83
C LEU A 89 3.73 -7.45 -16.96
N ALA A 90 3.69 -6.59 -17.98
CA ALA A 90 2.57 -5.72 -18.33
C ALA A 90 1.29 -6.54 -18.56
N SER A 91 1.37 -7.66 -19.30
CA SER A 91 0.20 -8.54 -19.52
C SER A 91 -0.35 -9.17 -18.23
N LYS A 92 0.45 -9.26 -17.16
CA LYS A 92 0.05 -9.77 -15.84
C LYS A 92 -0.37 -8.69 -14.86
N THR A 93 -0.07 -7.43 -15.16
CA THR A 93 -0.29 -6.29 -14.25
C THR A 93 -1.76 -6.13 -13.84
N PRO A 94 -2.77 -6.25 -14.74
CA PRO A 94 -4.18 -6.19 -14.33
C PRO A 94 -4.54 -7.20 -13.23
N SER A 95 -4.11 -8.45 -13.39
CA SER A 95 -4.37 -9.52 -12.42
C SER A 95 -3.71 -9.26 -11.06
N VAL A 96 -2.48 -8.74 -11.07
CA VAL A 96 -1.75 -8.38 -9.83
C VAL A 96 -2.51 -7.31 -9.05
N VAL A 97 -3.01 -6.29 -9.74
CA VAL A 97 -3.73 -5.19 -9.12
C VAL A 97 -5.12 -5.61 -8.63
N GLU A 98 -5.85 -6.43 -9.38
CA GLU A 98 -7.12 -6.99 -8.94
C GLU A 98 -6.96 -7.81 -7.65
N ASN A 99 -5.95 -8.67 -7.61
CA ASN A 99 -5.61 -9.46 -6.43
C ASN A 99 -5.25 -8.55 -5.23
N LEU A 100 -4.36 -7.59 -5.43
CA LEU A 100 -3.99 -6.62 -4.39
C LEU A 100 -5.20 -5.82 -3.89
N THR A 101 -6.06 -5.37 -4.79
CA THR A 101 -7.31 -4.67 -4.47
C THR A 101 -8.23 -5.54 -3.62
N SER A 102 -8.37 -6.82 -3.95
CA SER A 102 -9.19 -7.76 -3.18
C SER A 102 -8.64 -7.97 -1.76
N ILE A 103 -7.33 -8.19 -1.62
CA ILE A 103 -6.69 -8.41 -0.32
C ILE A 103 -6.80 -7.17 0.56
N VAL A 104 -6.54 -5.99 0.00
CA VAL A 104 -6.64 -4.72 0.74
C VAL A 104 -8.08 -4.45 1.17
N LYS A 105 -9.07 -4.68 0.31
CA LYS A 105 -10.49 -4.55 0.68
C LYS A 105 -10.85 -5.48 1.85
N ALA A 106 -10.43 -6.75 1.79
CA ALA A 106 -10.68 -7.69 2.88
C ALA A 106 -10.06 -7.21 4.20
N TRP A 107 -8.80 -6.74 4.15
CA TRP A 107 -8.09 -6.21 5.31
C TRP A 107 -8.76 -4.94 5.89
N GLU A 108 -9.21 -4.01 5.04
CA GLU A 108 -9.89 -2.80 5.48
C GLU A 108 -11.26 -3.12 6.12
N MET A 109 -12.00 -4.08 5.57
CA MET A 109 -13.29 -4.52 6.13
C MET A 109 -13.15 -5.22 7.48
N GLU A 110 -12.16 -6.10 7.62
CA GLU A 110 -11.91 -6.83 8.87
C GLU A 110 -11.53 -5.89 10.02
N ARG A 111 -10.79 -4.82 9.72
CA ARG A 111 -10.21 -3.93 10.74
C ARG A 111 -10.94 -2.59 10.88
N ASN A 112 -11.89 -2.32 9.99
CA ASN A 112 -12.64 -1.06 9.91
C ASN A 112 -11.73 0.19 9.86
N ILE A 113 -10.58 0.08 9.19
CA ILE A 113 -9.61 1.17 8.98
C ILE A 113 -9.04 1.11 7.57
N HIS A 114 -8.66 2.27 7.02
CA HIS A 114 -8.03 2.34 5.71
C HIS A 114 -6.57 1.85 5.75
N PHE A 115 -6.17 1.10 4.73
CA PHE A 115 -4.78 0.71 4.53
C PHE A 115 -4.02 1.88 3.90
N LEU A 116 -3.22 2.56 4.71
CA LEU A 116 -2.36 3.64 4.27
C LEU A 116 -1.00 3.11 3.81
N CYS A 117 -0.62 3.47 2.59
CA CYS A 117 0.71 3.27 2.01
C CYS A 117 1.20 4.64 1.51
N ASP A 118 2.41 5.04 1.90
CA ASP A 118 2.97 6.37 1.56
C ASP A 118 2.03 7.53 1.95
N LYS A 119 1.35 7.41 3.10
CA LYS A 119 0.37 8.36 3.64
C LYS A 119 -0.93 8.51 2.84
N ALA A 120 -1.14 7.71 1.80
CA ALA A 120 -2.37 7.71 1.01
C ALA A 120 -3.13 6.37 1.14
N PRO A 121 -4.47 6.36 1.02
CA PRO A 121 -5.24 5.12 0.94
C PRO A 121 -4.85 4.31 -0.30
N LEU A 122 -4.38 3.07 -0.10
CA LEU A 122 -3.84 2.26 -1.19
C LEU A 122 -4.87 1.99 -2.30
N LEU A 123 -6.14 1.76 -1.95
CA LEU A 123 -7.23 1.58 -2.92
C LEU A 123 -7.50 2.83 -3.77
N HIS A 124 -7.25 4.02 -3.23
CA HIS A 124 -7.37 5.26 -3.98
C HIS A 124 -6.24 5.38 -5.00
N THR A 125 -5.01 5.11 -4.59
CA THR A 125 -3.82 5.11 -5.46
C THR A 125 -3.96 4.12 -6.62
N LEU A 126 -4.36 2.87 -6.34
CA LEU A 126 -4.56 1.85 -7.39
C LEU A 126 -5.62 2.28 -8.42
N ARG A 127 -6.73 2.88 -7.98
CA ARG A 127 -7.80 3.36 -8.86
C ARG A 127 -7.38 4.57 -9.71
N GLY A 128 -6.63 5.49 -9.13
CA GLY A 128 -6.14 6.68 -9.83
C GLY A 128 -5.29 6.31 -11.04
N ILE A 129 -4.46 5.29 -10.91
CA ILE A 129 -3.57 4.80 -11.98
C ILE A 129 -4.36 4.22 -13.15
N TYR A 130 -5.42 3.46 -12.90
CA TYR A 130 -6.29 2.96 -13.98
C TYR A 130 -7.00 4.07 -14.74
N ARG A 131 -7.53 5.08 -14.03
CA ARG A 131 -8.22 6.22 -14.66
C ARG A 131 -7.27 7.02 -15.56
N ALA A 132 -6.05 7.25 -15.07
CA ALA A 132 -5.02 7.92 -15.86
C ALA A 132 -4.67 7.14 -17.14
N ARG A 133 -4.59 5.81 -17.05
CA ARG A 133 -4.30 4.92 -18.19
C ARG A 133 -5.47 4.78 -19.17
N ALA A 134 -6.71 4.88 -18.70
CA ALA A 134 -7.91 4.84 -19.54
C ALA A 134 -8.13 6.13 -20.36
N GLY A 135 -7.25 7.13 -20.24
CA GLY A 135 -7.38 8.39 -20.98
C GLY A 135 -8.55 9.25 -20.51
N GLU A 136 -9.07 8.99 -19.30
CA GLU A 136 -10.20 9.73 -18.74
C GLU A 136 -9.68 11.07 -18.18
N GLY A 137 -9.51 12.04 -19.08
CA GLY A 137 -9.16 13.41 -18.76
C GLY A 137 -10.14 13.98 -17.75
N ARG A 138 -9.60 14.36 -16.59
CA ARG A 138 -10.36 15.01 -15.52
C ARG A 138 -10.88 16.34 -16.08
N GLY A 139 -12.20 16.42 -16.32
CA GLY A 139 -12.87 17.69 -16.56
C GLY A 139 -12.46 18.70 -15.48
N GLU A 140 -12.07 19.88 -15.92
CA GLU A 140 -11.50 20.95 -15.11
C GLU A 140 -12.40 21.26 -13.90
N ALA A 141 -11.90 20.98 -12.70
CA ALA A 141 -12.32 21.70 -11.51
C ALA A 141 -11.10 22.49 -11.05
N SER A 142 -11.14 23.79 -11.33
CA SER A 142 -10.17 24.76 -10.83
C SER A 142 -10.14 24.69 -9.31
N ILE A 143 -9.07 24.14 -8.75
CA ILE A 143 -8.65 24.42 -7.39
C ILE A 143 -7.21 24.90 -7.49
N SER A 144 -7.04 26.15 -7.10
CA SER A 144 -5.78 26.88 -6.99
C SER A 144 -4.77 26.13 -6.12
N GLY A 145 -3.54 26.02 -6.62
CA GLY A 145 -2.34 25.82 -5.81
C GLY A 145 -1.99 24.36 -5.52
N GLU A 146 -0.93 23.89 -6.21
CA GLU A 146 -0.08 22.76 -5.84
C GLU A 146 -0.66 21.34 -5.88
N GLU A 147 -0.98 20.83 -7.07
CA GLU A 147 -1.01 19.37 -7.28
C GLU A 147 -0.37 18.95 -8.60
N THR A 148 0.96 18.89 -8.60
CA THR A 148 1.73 18.10 -9.57
C THR A 148 1.65 16.61 -9.18
N PHE A 149 0.44 16.03 -9.10
CA PHE A 149 0.25 14.65 -8.59
C PHE A 149 0.28 13.56 -9.68
N ALA A 150 0.60 13.89 -10.93
CA ALA A 150 0.52 12.93 -12.04
C ALA A 150 1.87 12.54 -12.66
N ARG A 151 2.97 12.58 -11.91
CA ARG A 151 4.28 12.19 -12.47
C ARG A 151 5.19 11.41 -11.54
N THR A 152 4.61 10.59 -10.67
CA THR A 152 5.40 9.92 -9.65
C THR A 152 4.78 8.55 -9.34
N VAL A 153 4.98 7.58 -10.24
CA VAL A 153 5.33 6.23 -9.77
C VAL A 153 6.79 6.35 -9.33
N CYS A 154 7.03 6.98 -8.18
CA CYS A 154 8.36 7.13 -7.60
C CYS A 154 8.21 7.19 -6.08
N CYS A 155 8.84 6.25 -5.41
CA CYS A 155 9.72 6.63 -4.30
C CYS A 155 11.15 6.51 -4.85
#